data_AF-A0A6A3B6Z8-F1
#
_entry.id   AF-A0A6A3B6Z8-F1
#
_cell.length_a   1.000
_cell.length_b   1.000
_cell.length_c   1.000
_cell.angle_alpha   90.00
_cell.angle_beta   90.00
_cell.angle_gamma   90.00
#
_symmetry.space_group_name_H-M   'P 1'
#
loop_
_entity.id
_entity.type
_entity.pdbx_description
1 polymer ?
#
loop_
_entity_poly.entity_id
_entity_poly.type
_entity_poly.pdbx_seq_one_letter_code
_entity_poly.pdbx_strand_id
1 'polypeptide(L)'
;MVGSPCSCDSSCENISCAFHVNEATAISATPYKIASLQNFVSHDFDAGELGPAGFSVASVHRIGIFDLRILNLDRHAGNILVKKKGQHENYAAGAAELVPIDHGLCLPECLDDPYFEWLHWPQALIPFSESETEYILNLNPNKDAELLRMELPMLRESSIRVMILCTIFLKQAAIAGLCLADIGAMMTREFRGDEEKPSKLETLCTKAKANLRLTLESSIDNEIEDIFNEVAADLPKLFHRPLNSAKPSKTLKLSSVRSMPGLHGNSSCGDSTSFSVQKNDQESGDMYLGDMSEAEWGVFLESFEKLLPRAFEDSNRRKLGTSCNF
;
A
#
# COMPACT_ATOMS: atom_id res chain seq x y z
N MET A 1 41.27 -31.36 55.49
CA MET A 1 40.17 -30.47 55.92
C MET A 1 39.80 -29.62 54.73
N VAL A 2 38.56 -29.78 54.29
CA VAL A 2 37.91 -28.98 53.25
C VAL A 2 37.69 -27.58 53.83
N GLY A 3 38.19 -26.55 53.14
CA GLY A 3 37.93 -25.15 53.46
C GLY A 3 37.15 -24.53 52.31
N SER A 4 35.87 -24.27 52.56
CA SER A 4 34.85 -23.83 51.62
C SER A 4 35.16 -22.52 50.89
N PRO A 5 34.67 -22.34 49.66
CA PRO A 5 34.78 -21.08 48.91
C PRO A 5 33.78 -20.04 49.42
N CYS A 6 34.24 -18.79 49.52
CA CYS A 6 33.43 -17.62 49.83
C CYS A 6 32.35 -17.40 48.75
N SER A 7 31.12 -17.22 49.23
CA SER A 7 29.92 -16.91 48.47
C SER A 7 30.07 -15.59 47.71
N CYS A 8 30.00 -15.64 46.39
CA CYS A 8 29.69 -14.47 45.57
C CYS A 8 28.16 -14.29 45.60
N ASP A 9 27.72 -13.17 46.16
CA ASP A 9 26.33 -12.72 46.15
C ASP A 9 25.84 -12.61 44.70
N SER A 10 24.88 -13.47 44.33
CA SER A 10 24.19 -13.43 43.06
C SER A 10 22.95 -12.54 43.20
N SER A 11 23.14 -11.22 43.17
CA SER A 11 22.07 -10.27 42.90
C SER A 11 22.12 -9.85 41.43
N CYS A 12 21.79 -10.79 40.54
CA CYS A 12 21.22 -10.40 39.25
C CYS A 12 19.84 -9.83 39.53
N GLU A 13 19.77 -8.52 39.77
CA GLU A 13 18.52 -7.79 39.67
C GLU A 13 18.01 -8.00 38.24
N ASN A 14 16.95 -8.82 38.14
CA ASN A 14 16.13 -8.89 36.94
C ASN A 14 15.56 -7.50 36.69
N ILE A 15 16.26 -6.67 35.94
CA ILE A 15 15.66 -5.53 35.26
C ILE A 15 14.79 -6.15 34.17
N SER A 16 13.59 -6.58 34.54
CA SER A 16 12.52 -6.75 33.57
C SER A 16 12.18 -5.34 33.10
N CYS A 17 12.76 -4.93 31.97
CA CYS A 17 12.19 -3.83 31.20
C CYS A 17 10.79 -4.29 30.78
N ALA A 18 9.80 -3.98 31.60
CA ALA A 18 8.41 -4.23 31.29
C ALA A 18 8.05 -3.39 30.07
N PHE A 19 8.01 -4.03 28.89
CA PHE A 19 7.38 -3.46 27.72
C PHE A 19 5.95 -3.07 28.10
N HIS A 20 5.51 -1.84 27.84
CA HIS A 20 4.18 -1.31 28.19
C HIS A 20 3.07 -2.33 27.87
N VAL A 21 2.31 -2.77 28.87
CA VAL A 21 1.14 -3.64 28.71
C VAL A 21 -0.08 -2.74 28.76
N ASN A 22 -0.61 -2.38 27.60
CA ASN A 22 -1.93 -1.77 27.52
C ASN A 22 -2.96 -2.90 27.54
N GLU A 23 -3.40 -3.29 28.75
CA GLU A 23 -4.77 -3.72 29.10
C GLU A 23 -4.78 -4.64 30.31
N ALA A 24 -5.68 -4.32 31.25
CA ALA A 24 -6.02 -5.11 32.41
C ALA A 24 -6.98 -6.25 32.03
N THR A 25 -6.52 -7.21 31.23
CA THR A 25 -7.28 -8.44 30.97
C THR A 25 -6.43 -9.66 31.26
N ALA A 26 -7.08 -10.65 31.88
CA ALA A 26 -6.49 -11.72 32.68
C ALA A 26 -5.26 -12.40 32.05
N ILE A 27 -4.24 -12.55 32.91
CA ILE A 27 -2.95 -13.19 32.65
C ILE A 27 -3.17 -14.61 32.11
N SER A 28 -2.90 -14.83 30.83
CA SER A 28 -2.58 -16.16 30.30
C SER A 28 -1.11 -16.46 30.56
N ALA A 29 -0.82 -17.73 30.88
CA ALA A 29 0.47 -18.23 31.34
C ALA A 29 1.61 -17.86 30.37
N THR A 30 2.53 -17.03 30.87
CA THR A 30 3.67 -16.38 30.16
C THR A 30 3.27 -15.59 28.90
N PRO A 31 3.07 -14.26 29.00
CA PRO A 31 2.64 -13.45 27.87
C PRO A 31 3.86 -13.10 27.02
N TYR A 32 4.21 -13.94 26.06
CA TYR A 32 5.15 -13.53 25.01
C TYR A 32 4.46 -12.49 24.13
N LYS A 33 5.12 -11.36 23.92
CA LYS A 33 4.67 -10.33 22.97
C LYS A 33 5.26 -10.65 21.60
N ILE A 34 4.41 -10.64 20.58
CA ILE A 34 4.86 -10.64 19.19
C ILE A 34 5.28 -9.21 18.86
N ALA A 35 6.51 -9.03 18.37
CA ALA A 35 7.07 -7.74 18.02
C ALA A 35 8.15 -7.89 16.95
N SER A 36 8.43 -6.81 16.22
CA SER A 36 9.61 -6.72 15.35
C SER A 36 10.86 -6.48 16.18
N LEU A 37 11.90 -7.29 15.96
CA LEU A 37 13.23 -7.07 16.52
C LEU A 37 14.20 -6.75 15.40
N GLN A 38 14.68 -5.50 15.37
CA GLN A 38 15.67 -5.04 14.38
C GLN A 38 17.08 -5.13 14.97
N ASN A 39 18.03 -5.64 14.20
CA ASN A 39 19.44 -5.61 14.61
C ASN A 39 19.91 -4.15 14.72
N PHE A 40 20.54 -3.80 15.85
CA PHE A 40 21.10 -2.47 16.05
C PHE A 40 22.27 -2.23 15.10
N VAL A 41 22.28 -1.07 14.45
CA VAL A 41 23.38 -0.62 13.60
C VAL A 41 24.01 0.61 14.23
N SER A 42 25.29 0.51 14.58
CA SER A 42 26.08 1.65 15.03
C SER A 42 26.20 2.67 13.89
N HIS A 43 25.84 3.90 14.18
CA HIS A 43 25.77 5.04 13.26
C HIS A 43 26.34 6.28 13.96
N ASP A 44 26.64 7.31 13.17
CA ASP A 44 27.20 8.56 13.68
C ASP A 44 26.14 9.66 13.78
N PHE A 45 25.21 9.71 12.82
CA PHE A 45 24.17 10.75 12.67
C PHE A 45 22.92 10.16 12.00
N ASP A 46 21.83 10.91 11.99
CA ASP A 46 20.77 10.74 11.00
C ASP A 46 20.98 11.62 9.75
N ALA A 47 20.18 11.40 8.70
CA ALA A 47 20.36 12.10 7.43
C ALA A 47 20.05 13.60 7.51
N GLY A 48 19.24 14.04 8.49
CA GLY A 48 18.89 15.43 8.70
C GLY A 48 20.06 16.28 9.20
N GLU A 49 21.02 15.67 9.89
CA GLU A 49 22.20 16.37 10.42
C GLU A 49 23.30 16.62 9.38
N LEU A 50 23.49 15.71 8.41
CA LEU A 50 24.57 15.81 7.41
C LEU A 50 24.10 16.48 6.10
N GLY A 51 22.81 16.41 5.80
CA GLY A 51 22.24 16.86 4.54
C GLY A 51 22.64 15.98 3.34
N PRO A 52 21.93 16.08 2.20
CA PRO A 52 22.04 15.11 1.12
C PRO A 52 23.36 15.15 0.36
N ALA A 53 24.15 16.22 0.44
CA ALA A 53 25.38 16.38 -0.35
C ALA A 53 26.43 15.28 -0.12
N GLY A 54 26.44 14.65 1.06
CA GLY A 54 27.37 13.57 1.40
C GLY A 54 26.96 12.18 0.90
N PHE A 55 25.71 12.01 0.45
CA PHE A 55 25.13 10.70 0.18
C PHE A 55 25.41 10.22 -1.25
N SER A 56 25.72 8.93 -1.40
CA SER A 56 25.90 8.34 -2.72
C SER A 56 24.55 8.15 -3.43
N VAL A 57 24.53 8.33 -4.75
CA VAL A 57 23.33 8.09 -5.59
C VAL A 57 22.80 6.67 -5.36
N ALA A 58 23.70 5.68 -5.38
CA ALA A 58 23.33 4.27 -5.21
C ALA A 58 22.67 3.99 -3.85
N SER A 59 23.13 4.63 -2.77
CA SER A 59 22.52 4.47 -1.44
C SER A 59 21.09 5.02 -1.42
N VAL A 60 20.89 6.21 -1.98
CA VAL A 60 19.56 6.86 -2.07
C VAL A 60 18.62 6.04 -2.95
N HIS A 61 19.10 5.58 -4.11
CA HIS A 61 18.33 4.73 -5.01
C HIS A 61 17.88 3.43 -4.36
N ARG A 62 18.75 2.74 -3.62
CA ARG A 62 18.39 1.50 -2.91
C ARG A 62 17.28 1.72 -1.88
N ILE A 63 17.37 2.80 -1.11
CA ILE A 63 16.33 3.18 -0.14
C ILE A 63 15.03 3.48 -0.87
N GLY A 64 15.07 4.33 -1.90
CA GLY A 64 13.88 4.71 -2.66
C GLY A 64 13.21 3.54 -3.39
N ILE A 65 13.98 2.63 -4.00
CA ILE A 65 13.45 1.40 -4.61
C ILE A 65 12.71 0.56 -3.57
N PHE A 66 13.24 0.46 -2.35
CA PHE A 66 12.59 -0.29 -1.29
C PHE A 66 11.32 0.41 -0.79
N ASP A 67 11.41 1.70 -0.46
CA ASP A 67 10.29 2.50 0.05
C ASP A 67 9.14 2.59 -0.94
N LEU A 68 9.43 2.72 -2.25
CA LEU A 68 8.40 2.70 -3.30
C LEU A 68 7.64 1.38 -3.33
N ARG A 69 8.33 0.23 -3.22
CA ARG A 69 7.69 -1.09 -3.26
C ARG A 69 6.76 -1.33 -2.08
N ILE A 70 7.16 -0.89 -0.90
CA ILE A 70 6.38 -1.10 0.34
C ILE A 70 5.42 0.06 0.63
N LEU A 71 5.38 1.09 -0.22
CA LEU A 71 4.64 2.34 -0.02
C LEU A 71 4.86 2.89 1.40
N ASN A 72 6.10 3.26 1.71
CA ASN A 72 6.44 3.81 3.02
C ASN A 72 5.79 5.18 3.22
N LEU A 73 4.96 5.32 4.26
CA LEU A 73 4.23 6.54 4.54
C LEU A 73 5.04 7.55 5.35
N ASP A 74 6.19 7.16 5.90
CA ASP A 74 6.94 7.98 6.86
C ASP A 74 8.45 7.86 6.69
N ARG A 75 8.96 7.92 5.45
CA ARG A 75 10.41 8.01 5.22
C ARG A 75 10.87 9.45 5.41
N HIS A 76 11.10 9.87 6.66
CA HIS A 76 11.75 11.14 6.96
C HIS A 76 13.27 11.00 7.18
N ALA A 77 14.00 12.12 7.22
CA ALA A 77 15.46 12.13 7.36
C ALA A 77 15.96 11.41 8.63
N GLY A 78 15.23 11.58 9.75
CA GLY A 78 15.48 10.85 11.00
C GLY A 78 15.38 9.31 10.92
N ASN A 79 14.68 8.78 9.90
CA ASN A 79 14.54 7.34 9.67
C ASN A 79 15.64 6.79 8.76
N ILE A 80 16.67 7.58 8.45
CA ILE A 80 17.82 7.18 7.63
C ILE A 80 19.09 7.46 8.43
N LEU A 81 19.71 6.38 8.93
CA LEU A 81 20.96 6.48 9.65
C LEU A 81 22.13 6.68 8.69
N VAL A 82 23.12 7.45 9.14
CA VAL A 82 24.34 7.74 8.40
C VAL A 82 25.54 7.19 9.16
N LYS A 83 26.35 6.39 8.46
CA LYS A 83 27.62 5.88 8.96
C LYS A 83 28.78 6.34 8.08
N LYS A 84 29.79 6.93 8.70
CA LYS A 84 31.01 7.38 8.01
C LYS A 84 31.93 6.20 7.73
N LYS A 85 32.39 6.05 6.49
CA LYS A 85 33.45 5.10 6.15
C LYS A 85 34.82 5.71 6.52
N GLY A 86 35.36 5.29 7.66
CA GLY A 86 36.74 5.57 8.08
C GLY A 86 36.93 6.89 8.85
N GLN A 87 37.83 6.87 9.84
CA GLN A 87 38.15 8.03 10.70
C GLN A 87 39.11 9.05 10.05
N HIS A 88 39.67 8.74 8.88
CA HIS A 88 40.82 9.48 8.30
C HIS A 88 40.59 10.10 6.92
N GLU A 89 39.40 9.98 6.33
CA GLU A 89 39.13 10.58 5.02
C GLU A 89 38.20 11.79 5.20
N ASN A 90 38.74 12.96 4.90
CA ASN A 90 37.98 14.20 4.70
C ASN A 90 36.74 13.91 3.86
N TYR A 91 35.62 14.58 4.16
CA TYR A 91 34.29 14.51 3.52
C TYR A 91 34.30 14.33 1.98
N ALA A 92 34.67 13.16 1.50
CA ALA A 92 34.58 12.81 0.10
C ALA A 92 33.11 12.51 -0.17
N ALA A 93 32.52 13.24 -1.12
CA ALA A 93 31.14 13.04 -1.53
C ALA A 93 30.93 11.55 -1.89
N GLY A 94 29.91 10.92 -1.27
CA GLY A 94 29.58 9.52 -1.51
C GLY A 94 30.26 8.50 -0.59
N ALA A 95 31.04 8.91 0.41
CA ALA A 95 31.66 8.00 1.38
C ALA A 95 30.72 7.54 2.52
N ALA A 96 29.51 8.11 2.62
CA ALA A 96 28.54 7.78 3.66
C ALA A 96 27.74 6.52 3.31
N GLU A 97 27.64 5.58 4.26
CA GLU A 97 26.72 4.46 4.21
C GLU A 97 25.39 4.88 4.84
N LEU A 98 24.28 4.62 4.13
CA LEU A 98 22.93 4.92 4.59
C LEU A 98 22.20 3.64 4.98
N VAL A 99 21.51 3.68 6.12
CA VAL A 99 20.73 2.55 6.63
C VAL A 99 19.32 3.01 6.96
N PRO A 100 18.29 2.60 6.20
CA PRO A 100 16.91 2.92 6.53
C PRO A 100 16.48 2.11 7.76
N ILE A 101 15.84 2.78 8.71
CA ILE A 101 15.21 2.18 9.89
C ILE A 101 13.73 2.55 9.94
N ASP A 102 13.05 2.11 10.99
CA ASP A 102 11.67 2.47 11.28
C ASP A 102 10.70 2.32 10.10
N HIS A 103 10.34 1.07 9.80
CA HIS A 103 9.41 0.72 8.73
C HIS A 103 7.99 0.49 9.29
N GLY A 104 7.66 1.07 10.45
CA GLY A 104 6.40 0.83 11.14
C GLY A 104 5.16 1.30 10.37
N LEU A 105 5.34 2.26 9.45
CA LEU A 105 4.27 2.86 8.63
C LEU A 105 4.44 2.51 7.14
N CYS A 106 4.73 1.24 6.83
CA CYS A 106 4.73 0.72 5.46
C CYS A 106 3.66 -0.36 5.26
N LEU A 107 3.46 -0.78 4.01
CA LEU A 107 2.47 -1.77 3.58
C LEU A 107 1.03 -1.39 4.02
N PRO A 108 0.55 -0.17 3.72
CA PRO A 108 -0.81 0.23 4.04
C PRO A 108 -1.83 -0.56 3.22
N GLU A 109 -3.07 -0.57 3.67
CA GLU A 109 -4.14 -1.39 3.05
C GLU A 109 -4.94 -0.66 1.98
N CYS A 110 -4.90 0.66 2.02
CA CYS A 110 -5.32 1.53 0.94
C CYS A 110 -4.10 2.27 0.41
N LEU A 111 -4.18 2.78 -0.81
CA LEU A 111 -3.23 3.81 -1.23
C LEU A 111 -3.51 5.04 -0.39
N ASP A 112 -2.48 5.51 0.29
CA ASP A 112 -2.44 6.77 0.98
C ASP A 112 -1.22 7.57 0.49
N ASP A 113 -1.12 8.83 0.89
CA ASP A 113 -0.04 9.72 0.47
C ASP A 113 1.28 9.37 1.19
N PRO A 114 2.30 8.85 0.48
CA PRO A 114 3.56 8.53 1.11
C PRO A 114 4.41 9.77 1.37
N TYR A 115 5.16 9.78 2.47
CA TYR A 115 6.21 10.78 2.68
C TYR A 115 7.58 10.20 2.32
N PHE A 116 8.25 10.81 1.33
CA PHE A 116 9.58 10.42 0.87
C PHE A 116 10.57 11.59 0.98
N GLU A 117 11.39 11.62 2.03
CA GLU A 117 12.43 12.64 2.21
C GLU A 117 13.40 12.70 1.03
N TRP A 118 13.78 11.53 0.50
CA TRP A 118 14.72 11.43 -0.61
C TRP A 118 14.19 12.00 -1.93
N LEU A 119 12.87 12.25 -2.05
CA LEU A 119 12.24 12.79 -3.24
C LEU A 119 12.83 14.14 -3.64
N HIS A 120 13.28 14.92 -2.65
CA HIS A 120 13.82 16.26 -2.84
C HIS A 120 15.35 16.30 -2.92
N TRP A 121 16.01 15.14 -2.82
CA TRP A 121 17.46 15.07 -2.85
C TRP A 121 17.98 15.02 -4.30
N PRO A 122 19.08 15.72 -4.63
CA PRO A 122 19.63 15.74 -5.99
C PRO A 122 19.91 14.35 -6.58
N GLN A 123 20.23 13.38 -5.72
CA GLN A 123 20.46 12.00 -6.08
C GLN A 123 19.25 11.35 -6.74
N ALA A 124 18.02 11.65 -6.29
CA ALA A 124 16.81 11.05 -6.84
C ALA A 124 16.49 11.52 -8.27
N LEU A 125 17.06 12.66 -8.69
CA LEU A 125 16.93 13.19 -10.05
C LEU A 125 17.87 12.48 -11.05
N ILE A 126 18.81 11.69 -10.56
CA ILE A 126 19.76 10.95 -11.41
C ILE A 126 19.08 9.68 -11.95
N PRO A 127 19.27 9.32 -13.23
CA PRO A 127 18.77 8.05 -13.76
C PRO A 127 19.31 6.85 -12.98
N PHE A 128 18.52 5.78 -12.89
CA PHE A 128 18.99 4.51 -12.36
C PHE A 128 20.21 4.02 -13.13
N SER A 129 21.18 3.45 -12.42
CA SER A 129 22.31 2.74 -13.02
C SER A 129 21.86 1.43 -13.66
N GLU A 130 22.67 0.87 -14.57
CA GLU A 130 22.39 -0.42 -15.21
C GLU A 130 22.11 -1.54 -14.19
N SER A 131 22.89 -1.60 -13.10
CA SER A 131 22.70 -2.59 -12.04
C SER A 131 21.39 -2.40 -11.25
N GLU A 132 20.94 -1.16 -11.08
CA GLU A 132 19.68 -0.85 -10.39
C GLU A 132 18.50 -1.18 -11.30
N THR A 133 18.59 -0.81 -12.58
CA THR A 133 17.59 -1.20 -13.59
C THR A 133 17.47 -2.70 -13.68
N GLU A 134 18.58 -3.44 -13.80
CA GLU A 134 18.57 -4.90 -13.82
C GLU A 134 17.92 -5.48 -12.55
N TYR A 135 18.26 -4.96 -11.37
CA TYR A 135 17.62 -5.37 -10.12
C TYR A 135 16.10 -5.16 -10.15
N ILE A 136 15.64 -3.96 -10.52
CA ILE A 136 14.21 -3.63 -10.63
C ILE A 136 13.50 -4.57 -11.61
N LEU A 137 14.08 -4.80 -12.79
CA LEU A 137 13.51 -5.65 -13.82
C LEU A 137 13.45 -7.14 -13.40
N ASN A 138 14.28 -7.56 -12.46
CA ASN A 138 14.25 -8.93 -11.92
C ASN A 138 13.31 -9.12 -10.72
N LEU A 139 12.76 -8.04 -10.13
CA LEU A 139 11.76 -8.15 -9.04
C LEU A 139 10.54 -8.97 -9.48
N ASN A 140 10.03 -9.85 -8.60
CA ASN A 140 8.84 -10.65 -8.89
C ASN A 140 7.78 -10.41 -7.81
N PRO A 141 6.77 -9.56 -8.07
CA PRO A 141 5.78 -9.19 -7.06
C PRO A 141 4.97 -10.39 -6.57
N ASN A 142 4.75 -11.42 -7.39
CA ASN A 142 4.01 -12.61 -6.98
C ASN A 142 4.82 -13.48 -5.99
N LYS A 143 6.14 -13.62 -6.22
CA LYS A 143 7.02 -14.32 -5.27
C LYS A 143 7.16 -13.56 -3.96
N ASP A 144 7.28 -12.23 -4.03
CA ASP A 144 7.32 -11.37 -2.85
C ASP A 144 6.01 -11.48 -2.05
N ALA A 145 4.87 -11.51 -2.75
CA ALA A 145 3.56 -11.69 -2.11
C ALA A 145 3.41 -13.06 -1.45
N GLU A 146 3.86 -14.15 -2.09
CA GLU A 146 3.87 -15.49 -1.50
C GLU A 146 4.72 -15.54 -0.23
N LEU A 147 5.92 -14.92 -0.26
CA LEU A 147 6.78 -14.80 0.92
C LEU A 147 6.08 -14.04 2.05
N LEU A 148 5.45 -12.90 1.76
CA LEU A 148 4.73 -12.12 2.78
C LEU A 148 3.55 -12.89 3.38
N ARG A 149 2.76 -13.60 2.57
CA ARG A 149 1.65 -14.44 3.07
C ARG A 149 2.15 -15.56 3.99
N MET A 150 3.32 -16.13 3.68
CA MET A 150 3.91 -17.22 4.44
C MET A 150 4.53 -16.74 5.77
N GLU A 151 5.35 -15.68 5.72
CA GLU A 151 6.15 -15.23 6.86
C GLU A 151 5.38 -14.24 7.77
N LEU A 152 4.41 -13.51 7.22
CA LEU A 152 3.63 -12.49 7.93
C LEU A 152 2.12 -12.76 7.74
N PRO A 153 1.57 -13.87 8.25
CA PRO A 153 0.16 -14.24 8.03
C PRO A 153 -0.86 -13.27 8.66
N MET A 154 -0.41 -12.34 9.51
CA MET A 154 -1.24 -11.28 10.07
C MET A 154 -1.41 -10.08 9.11
N LEU A 155 -0.60 -10.00 8.05
CA LEU A 155 -0.71 -8.93 7.05
C LEU A 155 -1.95 -9.16 6.18
N ARG A 156 -2.78 -8.11 6.03
CA ARG A 156 -4.01 -8.21 5.22
C ARG A 156 -3.67 -8.27 3.74
N GLU A 157 -4.50 -8.99 2.98
CA GLU A 157 -4.32 -9.15 1.53
C GLU A 157 -4.35 -7.81 0.78
N SER A 158 -5.09 -6.83 1.28
CA SER A 158 -5.10 -5.45 0.81
C SER A 158 -3.68 -4.83 0.79
N SER A 159 -2.91 -4.97 1.86
CA SER A 159 -1.50 -4.52 1.92
C SER A 159 -0.62 -5.22 0.90
N ILE A 160 -0.82 -6.53 0.70
CA ILE A 160 -0.07 -7.32 -0.27
C ILE A 160 -0.36 -6.85 -1.69
N ARG A 161 -1.63 -6.56 -2.00
CA ARG A 161 -2.03 -5.99 -3.30
C ARG A 161 -1.44 -4.61 -3.54
N VAL A 162 -1.35 -3.75 -2.52
CA VAL A 162 -0.63 -2.47 -2.61
C VAL A 162 0.84 -2.68 -2.96
N MET A 163 1.53 -3.62 -2.31
CA MET A 163 2.93 -3.94 -2.61
C MET A 163 3.13 -4.46 -4.04
N ILE A 164 2.26 -5.37 -4.49
CA ILE A 164 2.26 -5.88 -5.88
C ILE A 164 2.12 -4.74 -6.87
N LEU A 165 1.10 -3.89 -6.67
CA LEU A 165 0.81 -2.74 -7.52
C LEU A 165 2.02 -1.79 -7.61
N CYS A 166 2.59 -1.41 -6.46
CA CYS A 166 3.73 -0.49 -6.41
C CYS A 166 4.98 -1.09 -7.08
N THR A 167 5.19 -2.40 -6.91
CA THR A 167 6.29 -3.11 -7.60
C THR A 167 6.09 -3.14 -9.12
N ILE A 168 4.87 -3.39 -9.61
CA ILE A 168 4.56 -3.31 -11.04
C ILE A 168 4.78 -1.89 -11.57
N PHE A 169 4.28 -0.89 -10.85
CA PHE A 169 4.45 0.52 -11.21
C PHE A 169 5.92 0.91 -11.33
N LEU A 170 6.75 0.57 -10.32
CA LEU A 170 8.19 0.81 -10.33
C LEU A 170 8.87 0.15 -11.53
N LYS A 171 8.57 -1.12 -11.82
CA LYS A 171 9.15 -1.85 -12.94
C LYS A 171 8.84 -1.18 -14.27
N GLN A 172 7.58 -0.84 -14.50
CA GLN A 172 7.14 -0.23 -15.76
C GLN A 172 7.67 1.20 -15.91
N ALA A 173 7.77 1.95 -14.82
CA ALA A 173 8.37 3.28 -14.81
C ALA A 173 9.87 3.24 -15.13
N ALA A 174 10.61 2.27 -14.58
CA ALA A 174 12.02 2.05 -14.90
C ALA A 174 12.23 1.69 -16.38
N ILE A 175 11.36 0.85 -16.97
CA ILE A 175 11.35 0.57 -18.42
C ILE A 175 11.13 1.84 -19.23
N ALA A 176 10.26 2.74 -18.76
CA ALA A 176 9.99 4.03 -19.38
C ALA A 176 11.10 5.08 -19.18
N GLY A 177 12.20 4.73 -18.50
CA GLY A 177 13.35 5.60 -18.28
C GLY A 177 13.13 6.71 -17.24
N LEU A 178 12.12 6.56 -16.37
CA LEU A 178 11.87 7.50 -15.27
C LEU A 178 12.92 7.35 -14.17
N CYS A 179 13.37 8.48 -13.60
CA CYS A 179 14.26 8.47 -12.44
C CYS A 179 13.47 8.33 -11.14
N LEU A 180 14.17 8.09 -10.03
CA LEU A 180 13.54 7.85 -8.73
C LEU A 180 12.59 9.00 -8.32
N ALA A 181 12.99 10.24 -8.53
CA ALA A 181 12.18 11.41 -8.22
C ALA A 181 10.88 11.49 -9.04
N ASP A 182 10.90 11.06 -10.30
CA ASP A 182 9.68 11.04 -11.13
C ASP A 182 8.66 10.06 -10.58
N ILE A 183 9.14 8.88 -10.20
CA ILE A 183 8.30 7.80 -9.69
C ILE A 183 7.71 8.22 -8.35
N GLY A 184 8.55 8.74 -7.44
CA GLY A 184 8.09 9.28 -6.16
C GLY A 184 7.05 10.38 -6.34
N ALA A 185 7.30 11.36 -7.22
CA ALA A 185 6.35 12.45 -7.48
C ALA A 185 5.01 11.96 -8.07
N MET A 186 5.01 10.88 -8.85
CA MET A 186 3.78 10.27 -9.35
C MET A 186 2.99 9.52 -8.25
N MET A 187 3.65 9.10 -7.18
CA MET A 187 3.06 8.37 -6.06
C MET A 187 2.62 9.29 -4.91
N THR A 188 3.21 10.47 -4.76
CA THR A 188 2.82 11.51 -3.80
C THR A 188 1.71 12.42 -4.33
N ARG A 189 0.86 12.93 -3.45
CA ARG A 189 -0.18 13.92 -3.77
C ARG A 189 0.46 15.30 -4.00
N GLU A 190 -0.09 16.06 -4.94
CA GLU A 190 0.32 17.46 -5.19
C GLU A 190 -0.52 18.40 -4.31
N PHE A 191 0.13 19.19 -3.45
CA PHE A 191 -0.52 20.29 -2.73
C PHE A 191 -0.45 21.57 -3.58
N ARG A 192 -1.60 22.05 -4.06
CA ARG A 192 -1.70 23.35 -4.77
C ARG A 192 -2.66 24.27 -4.04
N GLY A 193 -2.11 25.18 -3.23
CA GLY A 193 -2.92 26.01 -2.33
C GLY A 193 -3.54 25.15 -1.25
N ASP A 194 -4.86 25.26 -1.08
CA ASP A 194 -5.62 24.52 -0.06
C ASP A 194 -6.27 23.22 -0.59
N GLU A 195 -6.05 22.86 -1.86
CA GLU A 195 -6.62 21.66 -2.47
C GLU A 195 -5.59 20.53 -2.58
N GLU A 196 -5.84 19.44 -1.86
CA GLU A 196 -5.13 18.15 -1.97
C GLU A 196 -5.67 17.38 -3.19
N LYS A 197 -4.81 17.13 -4.18
CA LYS A 197 -5.19 16.33 -5.36
C LYS A 197 -4.67 14.90 -5.23
N PRO A 198 -5.45 13.90 -5.66
CA PRO A 198 -4.98 12.52 -5.66
C PRO A 198 -3.71 12.39 -6.50
N SER A 199 -2.83 11.50 -6.08
CA SER A 199 -1.60 11.20 -6.80
C SER A 199 -1.91 10.63 -8.19
N LYS A 200 -0.89 10.62 -9.05
CA LYS A 200 -1.04 10.02 -10.38
C LYS A 200 -1.31 8.52 -10.26
N LEU A 201 -0.67 7.84 -9.30
CA LEU A 201 -0.90 6.43 -9.00
C LEU A 201 -2.37 6.18 -8.58
N GLU A 202 -2.90 6.97 -7.65
CA GLU A 202 -4.30 6.87 -7.20
C GLU A 202 -5.26 7.07 -8.39
N THR A 203 -5.02 8.10 -9.21
CA THR A 203 -5.83 8.39 -10.41
C THR A 203 -5.83 7.22 -11.40
N LEU A 204 -4.69 6.55 -11.58
CA LEU A 204 -4.58 5.39 -12.46
C LEU A 204 -5.38 4.20 -11.90
N CYS A 205 -5.33 3.97 -10.59
CA CYS A 205 -6.12 2.93 -9.93
C CYS A 205 -7.62 3.20 -10.05
N THR A 206 -8.08 4.44 -9.84
CA THR A 206 -9.49 4.82 -10.03
C THR A 206 -9.97 4.51 -11.44
N LYS A 207 -9.15 4.84 -12.45
CA LYS A 207 -9.47 4.54 -13.85
C LYS A 207 -9.50 3.04 -14.15
N ALA A 208 -8.55 2.28 -13.61
CA ALA A 208 -8.53 0.83 -13.75
C ALA A 208 -9.75 0.17 -13.09
N LYS A 209 -10.15 0.62 -11.89
CA LYS A 209 -11.39 0.17 -11.23
C LYS A 209 -12.64 0.53 -12.03
N ALA A 210 -12.70 1.71 -12.64
CA ALA A 210 -13.82 2.10 -13.50
C ALA A 210 -13.92 1.19 -14.74
N ASN A 211 -12.79 0.88 -15.40
CA ASN A 211 -12.76 -0.02 -16.54
C ASN A 211 -13.17 -1.46 -16.18
N LEU A 212 -12.79 -1.94 -14.99
CA LEU A 212 -13.24 -3.23 -14.46
C LEU A 212 -14.77 -3.28 -14.37
N ARG A 213 -15.40 -2.25 -13.77
CA ARG A 213 -16.87 -2.17 -13.66
C ARG A 213 -17.56 -2.25 -15.01
N LEU A 214 -17.08 -1.47 -16.00
CA LEU A 214 -17.61 -1.49 -17.36
C LEU A 214 -17.46 -2.87 -18.02
N THR A 215 -16.34 -3.56 -17.78
CA THR A 215 -16.08 -4.90 -18.34
C THR A 215 -17.06 -5.92 -17.74
N LEU A 216 -17.29 -5.87 -16.42
CA LEU A 216 -18.22 -6.75 -15.73
C LEU A 216 -19.67 -6.51 -16.17
N GLU A 217 -20.09 -5.24 -16.27
CA GLU A 217 -21.43 -4.86 -16.77
C GLU A 217 -21.65 -5.37 -18.19
N SER A 218 -20.68 -5.17 -19.10
CA SER A 218 -20.79 -5.68 -20.48
C SER A 218 -20.84 -7.21 -20.55
N SER A 219 -20.18 -7.91 -19.63
CA SER A 219 -20.21 -9.38 -19.57
C SER A 219 -21.59 -9.88 -19.15
N ILE A 220 -22.24 -9.19 -18.21
CA ILE A 220 -23.61 -9.50 -17.77
C ILE A 220 -24.60 -9.24 -18.91
N ASP A 221 -24.47 -8.12 -19.64
CA ASP A 221 -25.34 -7.83 -20.77
C ASP A 221 -25.23 -8.90 -21.86
N ASN A 222 -24.00 -9.36 -22.15
CA ASN A 222 -23.76 -10.46 -23.09
C ASN A 222 -24.35 -11.78 -22.59
N GLU A 223 -24.19 -12.13 -21.31
CA GLU A 223 -24.79 -13.34 -20.73
C GLU A 223 -26.33 -13.30 -20.76
N ILE A 224 -26.94 -12.14 -20.50
CA ILE A 224 -28.39 -11.96 -20.62
C ILE A 224 -28.84 -12.11 -22.06
N GLU A 225 -28.11 -11.56 -23.02
CA GLU A 225 -28.40 -11.70 -24.44
C GLU A 225 -28.28 -13.17 -24.90
N ASP A 226 -27.27 -13.90 -24.43
CA ASP A 226 -27.12 -15.33 -24.70
C ASP A 226 -28.28 -16.16 -24.11
N ILE A 227 -28.67 -15.90 -22.86
CA ILE A 227 -29.84 -16.55 -22.24
C ILE A 227 -31.12 -16.20 -23.01
N PHE A 228 -31.31 -14.94 -23.41
CA PHE A 228 -32.48 -14.53 -24.19
C PHE A 228 -32.52 -15.25 -25.54
N ASN A 229 -31.36 -15.36 -26.22
CA ASN A 229 -31.23 -16.08 -27.48
C ASN A 229 -31.51 -17.58 -27.31
N GLU A 230 -31.05 -18.20 -26.22
CA GLU A 230 -31.34 -19.61 -25.91
C GLU A 230 -32.84 -19.84 -25.65
N VAL A 231 -33.47 -19.00 -24.83
CA VAL A 231 -34.93 -19.07 -24.58
C VAL A 231 -35.73 -18.80 -25.85
N ALA A 232 -35.31 -17.82 -26.67
CA ALA A 232 -35.93 -17.52 -27.94
C ALA A 232 -35.81 -18.69 -28.95
N ALA A 233 -34.70 -19.42 -28.94
CA ALA A 233 -34.49 -20.60 -29.77
C ALA A 233 -35.39 -21.80 -29.34
N ASP A 234 -35.79 -21.87 -28.07
CA ASP A 234 -36.68 -22.91 -27.55
C ASP A 234 -38.17 -22.53 -27.59
N LEU A 235 -38.50 -21.25 -27.75
CA LEU A 235 -39.87 -20.75 -27.86
C LEU A 235 -40.72 -21.42 -28.97
N PRO A 236 -40.17 -21.79 -30.16
CA PRO A 236 -40.92 -22.50 -31.20
C PRO A 236 -41.36 -23.92 -30.79
N LYS A 237 -40.75 -24.54 -29.76
CA LYS A 237 -41.08 -25.90 -29.33
C LYS A 237 -42.27 -25.96 -28.36
N LEU A 238 -42.64 -24.85 -27.73
CA LEU A 238 -43.75 -24.76 -26.77
C LEU A 238 -45.12 -24.53 -27.43
N PHE A 239 -45.17 -24.00 -28.66
CA PHE A 239 -46.42 -23.68 -29.36
C PHE A 239 -47.06 -24.87 -30.11
N HIS A 240 -46.49 -26.08 -30.03
CA HIS A 240 -47.07 -27.27 -30.67
C HIS A 240 -47.93 -28.15 -29.74
N ARG A 241 -48.30 -27.69 -28.54
CA ARG A 241 -49.29 -28.39 -27.70
C ARG A 241 -50.67 -27.71 -27.77
N PRO A 242 -51.75 -28.42 -28.19
CA PRO A 242 -53.07 -27.81 -28.30
C PRO A 242 -53.60 -27.39 -26.93
N LEU A 243 -54.04 -26.14 -26.83
CA LEU A 243 -54.67 -25.56 -25.65
C LEU A 243 -56.09 -26.13 -25.49
N ASN A 244 -56.27 -27.10 -24.59
CA ASN A 244 -57.60 -27.48 -24.12
C ASN A 244 -58.10 -26.45 -23.11
N SER A 245 -59.23 -25.82 -23.42
CA SER A 245 -59.91 -24.82 -22.60
C SER A 245 -60.38 -25.40 -21.25
N ALA A 246 -59.89 -24.84 -20.15
CA ALA A 246 -60.49 -24.98 -18.83
C ALA A 246 -60.53 -23.63 -18.09
N LYS A 247 -61.62 -23.44 -17.34
CA LYS A 247 -62.20 -22.21 -16.77
C LYS A 247 -61.32 -21.46 -15.75
N PRO A 248 -61.62 -20.16 -15.49
CA PRO A 248 -60.79 -19.32 -14.62
C PRO A 248 -61.06 -19.58 -13.13
N SER A 249 -59.99 -19.57 -12.33
CA SER A 249 -60.05 -19.66 -10.87
C SER A 249 -59.36 -18.46 -10.22
N LYS A 250 -60.19 -17.60 -9.62
CA LYS A 250 -60.02 -16.76 -8.42
C LYS A 250 -58.69 -16.02 -8.17
N THR A 251 -58.85 -14.70 -8.15
CA THR A 251 -57.99 -13.66 -7.55
C THR A 251 -57.63 -13.93 -6.09
N LEU A 252 -56.34 -13.73 -5.75
CA LEU A 252 -55.85 -13.56 -4.39
C LEU A 252 -55.22 -12.17 -4.25
N LYS A 253 -55.76 -11.41 -3.29
CA LYS A 253 -55.37 -10.04 -2.93
C LYS A 253 -54.05 -10.04 -2.17
N LEU A 254 -53.15 -9.13 -2.52
CA LEU A 254 -51.97 -8.77 -1.73
C LEU A 254 -52.35 -7.59 -0.81
N SER A 255 -52.33 -7.79 0.51
CA SER A 255 -52.60 -6.74 1.49
C SER A 255 -51.31 -6.13 2.02
N SER A 256 -51.27 -4.79 1.95
CA SER A 256 -50.32 -3.86 2.54
C SER A 256 -50.25 -3.94 4.07
N VAL A 257 -49.05 -3.78 4.65
CA VAL A 257 -48.86 -3.36 6.05
C VAL A 257 -47.75 -2.30 6.14
N ARG A 258 -48.08 -1.23 6.88
CA ARG A 258 -47.34 0.01 7.13
C ARG A 258 -46.65 -0.05 8.52
N SER A 259 -45.39 0.38 8.58
CA SER A 259 -44.68 1.24 9.57
C SER A 259 -45.06 1.35 11.07
N MET A 260 -44.04 1.11 11.94
CA MET A 260 -43.52 1.84 13.15
C MET A 260 -44.35 1.91 14.46
N PRO A 261 -43.83 2.30 15.69
CA PRO A 261 -42.51 2.87 16.13
C PRO A 261 -41.92 2.43 17.55
N GLY A 262 -40.70 2.89 17.87
CA GLY A 262 -40.19 3.34 19.21
C GLY A 262 -39.66 2.30 20.22
N LEU A 263 -38.79 2.57 21.21
CA LEU A 263 -38.03 3.75 21.69
C LEU A 263 -37.13 3.28 22.89
N HIS A 264 -35.87 3.75 22.99
CA HIS A 264 -35.04 3.98 24.22
C HIS A 264 -34.54 2.76 25.06
N GLY A 265 -33.33 2.73 25.64
CA GLY A 265 -32.23 3.69 25.73
C GLY A 265 -31.08 3.20 26.64
N ASN A 266 -29.93 3.89 26.52
CA ASN A 266 -28.85 4.17 27.48
C ASN A 266 -27.99 3.07 28.13
N SER A 267 -26.67 3.10 27.89
CA SER A 267 -25.66 3.83 28.71
C SER A 267 -24.24 3.35 28.32
N SER A 268 -23.43 4.21 27.71
CA SER A 268 -22.27 4.95 28.29
C SER A 268 -21.09 4.10 28.76
N CYS A 269 -19.91 4.35 28.16
CA CYS A 269 -18.67 4.81 28.81
C CYS A 269 -17.47 4.40 27.94
N GLY A 270 -16.76 5.38 27.38
CA GLY A 270 -15.52 5.18 26.62
C GLY A 270 -14.70 6.45 26.68
N ASP A 271 -13.57 6.33 27.35
CA ASP A 271 -12.61 7.36 27.75
C ASP A 271 -11.72 7.81 26.57
N SER A 272 -10.92 8.84 26.83
CA SER A 272 -10.52 9.88 25.89
C SER A 272 -9.26 9.60 25.05
N THR A 273 -9.33 10.09 23.81
CA THR A 273 -8.27 10.77 23.02
C THR A 273 -6.99 10.01 22.63
N SER A 274 -6.96 9.55 21.37
CA SER A 274 -5.81 9.77 20.49
C SER A 274 -6.26 10.74 19.39
N PHE A 275 -5.39 11.69 19.02
CA PHE A 275 -5.67 12.72 18.02
C PHE A 275 -5.81 12.10 16.62
N SER A 276 -7.00 11.62 16.28
CA SER A 276 -7.42 11.49 14.90
C SER A 276 -7.94 12.85 14.45
N VAL A 277 -7.19 13.49 13.55
CA VAL A 277 -7.72 14.61 12.76
C VAL A 277 -8.96 14.08 12.07
N GLN A 278 -10.14 14.58 12.46
CA GLN A 278 -11.38 14.36 11.74
C GLN A 278 -11.23 15.02 10.36
N LYS A 279 -10.77 14.26 9.36
CA LYS A 279 -11.04 14.61 7.96
C LYS A 279 -12.56 14.56 7.82
N ASN A 280 -13.16 15.71 7.52
CA ASN A 280 -14.58 15.83 7.22
C ASN A 280 -14.96 14.81 6.13
N ASP A 281 -16.14 14.22 6.26
CA ASP A 281 -16.81 13.33 5.31
C ASP A 281 -17.13 14.06 3.98
N GLN A 282 -16.09 14.47 3.28
CA GLN A 282 -16.11 14.65 1.83
C GLN A 282 -15.69 13.30 1.24
N GLU A 283 -16.29 12.89 0.13
CA GLU A 283 -16.00 11.64 -0.58
C GLU A 283 -14.55 11.57 -1.11
N SER A 284 -13.53 11.65 -0.25
CA SER A 284 -12.17 11.21 -0.52
C SER A 284 -12.11 9.73 -0.17
N GLY A 285 -12.74 8.90 -1.01
CA GLY A 285 -12.71 7.45 -0.81
C GLY A 285 -11.29 6.94 -0.99
N ASP A 286 -10.63 6.58 0.11
CA ASP A 286 -9.32 5.93 0.11
C ASP A 286 -9.32 4.78 -0.91
N MET A 287 -8.25 4.67 -1.71
CA MET A 287 -8.17 3.64 -2.75
C MET A 287 -7.84 2.29 -2.12
N TYR A 288 -8.87 1.62 -1.61
CA TYR A 288 -8.79 0.27 -1.05
C TYR A 288 -8.75 -0.79 -2.16
N LEU A 289 -7.82 -1.75 -2.10
CA LEU A 289 -7.68 -2.78 -3.16
C LEU A 289 -8.06 -4.20 -2.69
N GLY A 290 -8.48 -4.36 -1.44
CA GLY A 290 -8.81 -5.67 -0.84
C GLY A 290 -10.23 -6.16 -1.09
N ASP A 291 -11.09 -5.37 -1.73
CA ASP A 291 -12.51 -5.68 -1.97
C ASP A 291 -12.75 -6.56 -3.21
N MET A 292 -11.77 -6.65 -4.10
CA MET A 292 -11.86 -7.43 -5.34
C MET A 292 -11.63 -8.93 -5.08
N SER A 293 -12.38 -9.79 -5.76
CA SER A 293 -12.03 -11.21 -5.92
C SER A 293 -10.72 -11.40 -6.69
N GLU A 294 -10.14 -12.59 -6.67
CA GLU A 294 -8.89 -12.87 -7.42
C GLU A 294 -9.05 -12.69 -8.94
N ALA A 295 -10.23 -13.02 -9.49
CA ALA A 295 -10.51 -12.80 -10.91
C ALA A 295 -10.61 -11.30 -11.25
N GLU A 296 -11.33 -10.54 -10.42
CA GLU A 296 -11.43 -9.08 -10.56
C GLU A 296 -10.08 -8.39 -10.40
N TRP A 297 -9.26 -8.86 -9.47
CA TRP A 297 -7.90 -8.36 -9.26
C TRP A 297 -7.02 -8.55 -10.51
N GLY A 298 -7.10 -9.71 -11.16
CA GLY A 298 -6.39 -9.96 -12.43
C GLY A 298 -6.79 -8.97 -13.53
N VAL A 299 -8.10 -8.78 -13.74
CA VAL A 299 -8.61 -7.81 -14.73
C VAL A 299 -8.24 -6.37 -14.39
N PHE A 300 -8.28 -6.02 -13.10
CA PHE A 300 -7.83 -4.72 -12.61
C PHE A 300 -6.36 -4.46 -12.95
N LEU A 301 -5.47 -5.42 -12.66
CA LEU A 301 -4.03 -5.30 -12.96
C LEU A 301 -3.78 -5.14 -14.46
N GLU A 302 -4.46 -5.92 -15.31
CA GLU A 302 -4.35 -5.77 -16.76
C GLU A 302 -4.79 -4.37 -17.23
N SER A 303 -5.89 -3.86 -16.69
CA SER A 303 -6.34 -2.50 -17.01
C SER A 303 -5.37 -1.45 -16.49
N PHE A 304 -4.81 -1.64 -15.30
CA PHE A 304 -3.83 -0.73 -14.71
C PHE A 304 -2.57 -0.65 -15.58
N GLU A 305 -1.99 -1.79 -15.94
CA GLU A 305 -0.80 -1.86 -16.79
C GLU A 305 -1.01 -1.22 -18.17
N LYS A 306 -2.19 -1.41 -18.78
CA LYS A 306 -2.55 -0.76 -20.06
C LYS A 306 -2.57 0.78 -19.99
N LEU A 307 -2.80 1.36 -18.81
CA LEU A 307 -2.84 2.81 -18.61
C LEU A 307 -1.44 3.42 -18.40
N LEU A 308 -0.44 2.62 -18.04
CA LEU A 308 0.89 3.10 -17.63
C LEU A 308 1.68 3.79 -18.75
N PRO A 309 1.80 3.26 -19.99
CA PRO A 309 2.65 3.87 -21.02
C PRO A 309 2.29 5.33 -21.30
N ARG A 310 0.99 5.62 -21.46
CA ARG A 310 0.50 6.99 -21.66
C ARG A 310 0.78 7.89 -20.46
N ALA A 311 0.62 7.37 -19.24
CA ALA A 311 0.87 8.14 -18.03
C ALA A 311 2.34 8.54 -17.89
N PHE A 312 3.28 7.66 -18.28
CA PHE A 312 4.71 7.94 -18.24
C PHE A 312 5.16 8.88 -19.36
N GLU A 313 4.60 8.76 -20.56
CA GLU A 313 4.84 9.72 -21.65
C GLU A 313 4.44 11.15 -21.25
N ASP A 314 3.27 11.32 -20.66
CA ASP A 314 2.80 12.63 -20.19
C ASP A 314 3.76 13.25 -19.16
N SER A 315 4.36 12.42 -18.30
CA SER A 315 5.35 12.85 -17.31
C SER A 315 6.65 13.34 -17.98
N ASN A 316 7.18 12.55 -18.92
CA ASN A 316 8.37 12.90 -19.69
C ASN A 316 8.18 14.19 -20.53
N ARG A 317 6.99 14.40 -21.10
CA ARG A 317 6.68 15.63 -21.87
C ARG A 317 6.62 16.87 -20.99
N ARG A 318 6.11 16.77 -19.76
CA ARG A 318 6.08 17.91 -18.81
C ARG A 318 7.49 18.40 -18.49
N LYS A 319 8.49 17.52 -18.43
CA LYS A 319 9.90 17.90 -18.26
C LYS A 319 10.46 18.68 -19.45
N LEU A 320 10.17 18.22 -20.67
CA LEU A 320 10.63 18.90 -21.88
C LEU A 320 10.00 20.29 -22.05
N GLY A 321 8.76 20.48 -21.55
CA GLY A 321 8.06 21.75 -21.59
C GLY A 321 8.45 22.78 -20.51
N THR A 322 9.06 22.33 -19.40
CA THR A 322 9.60 23.23 -18.35
C THR A 322 11.11 23.45 -18.48
N SER A 323 11.77 22.75 -19.40
CA SER A 323 13.16 23.01 -19.76
C SER A 323 13.22 24.28 -20.63
N CYS A 324 13.75 25.36 -20.03
CA CYS A 324 14.03 26.70 -20.58
C CYS A 324 12.93 27.77 -20.43
N ASN A 325 13.09 28.59 -19.39
CA ASN A 325 13.25 30.04 -19.51
C ASN A 325 14.00 30.54 -18.26
N PHE A 326 15.33 30.63 -18.36
CA PHE A 326 16.16 31.47 -17.48
C PHE A 326 16.11 32.92 -18.00
#